data_AF-A0A527VQF5-F1
#
_entry.id   AF-A0A527VQF5-F1
#
_cell.length_a   1.000
_cell.length_b   1.000
_cell.length_c   1.000
_cell.angle_alpha   90.00
_cell.angle_beta   90.00
_cell.angle_gamma   90.00
#
_symmetry.space_group_name_H-M   'P 1'
#
loop_
_entity.id
_entity.type
_entity.pdbx_description
1 polymer ?
#
loop_
_entity_poly.entity_id
_entity_poly.type
_entity_poly.pdbx_seq_one_letter_code
_entity_poly.pdbx_strand_id
1 'polypeptide(L)'
;PSEVHEIVGKVIAGGIPGDHLGIHAHDDTGQAVANSLAAVEAGVRQIQGTLNGIGERCGNANLITIIPTLGLKSAFADRFETGISAEDLTGISRLSRAFDELLNRAPEAQAPYVGSSAFAT
;
A
#
# COMPACT_ATOMS: atom_id res chain seq x y z
N PRO A 1 12.63 -3.16 -4.76
CA PRO A 1 12.55 -2.66 -3.36
C PRO A 1 13.85 -2.05 -2.80
N SER A 2 14.99 -2.76 -2.83
CA SER A 2 16.27 -2.27 -2.27
C SER A 2 16.75 -0.96 -2.91
N GLU A 3 16.68 -0.87 -4.24
CA GLU A 3 17.06 0.34 -4.98
C GLU A 3 16.19 1.55 -4.60
N VAL A 4 14.88 1.36 -4.41
CA VAL A 4 13.98 2.43 -3.95
C VAL A 4 14.40 2.94 -2.57
N HIS A 5 14.72 2.05 -1.65
CA HIS A 5 15.21 2.42 -0.32
C HIS A 5 16.52 3.21 -0.40
N GLU A 6 17.48 2.77 -1.23
CA GLU A 6 18.76 3.47 -1.43
C GLU A 6 18.56 4.87 -2.04
N ILE A 7 17.71 4.98 -3.06
CA ILE A 7 17.41 6.26 -3.72
C ILE A 7 16.78 7.24 -2.73
N VAL A 8 15.77 6.80 -1.96
CA VAL A 8 15.15 7.64 -0.93
C VAL A 8 16.18 8.09 0.10
N GLY A 9 17.05 7.18 0.57
CA GLY A 9 18.13 7.51 1.50
C GLY A 9 19.08 8.58 0.95
N LYS A 10 19.45 8.49 -0.34
CA LYS A 10 20.28 9.52 -1.02
C LYS A 10 19.57 10.86 -1.11
N VAL A 11 18.27 10.87 -1.43
CA VAL A 11 17.47 12.11 -1.50
C VAL A 11 17.40 12.79 -0.13
N ILE A 12 17.20 12.02 0.93
CA ILE A 12 17.18 12.55 2.31
C ILE A 12 18.56 13.05 2.73
N ALA A 13 19.63 12.30 2.45
CA ALA A 13 21.00 12.74 2.69
C ALA A 13 21.37 14.00 1.88
N GLY A 14 20.73 14.21 0.73
CA GLY A 14 20.83 15.42 -0.09
C GLY A 14 20.10 16.65 0.48
N GLY A 15 19.41 16.50 1.61
CA GLY A 15 18.82 17.61 2.36
C GLY A 15 17.29 17.77 2.22
N ILE A 16 16.60 16.85 1.55
CA ILE A 16 15.13 16.86 1.48
C ILE A 16 14.56 15.95 2.58
N PRO A 17 13.93 16.48 3.63
CA PRO A 17 13.42 15.65 4.72
C PRO A 17 12.39 14.62 4.24
N GLY A 18 12.38 13.43 4.85
CA GLY A 18 11.51 12.32 4.42
C GLY A 18 10.01 12.59 4.53
N ASP A 19 9.61 13.47 5.47
CA ASP A 19 8.23 13.97 5.61
C ASP A 19 7.80 14.93 4.48
N HIS A 20 8.73 15.38 3.65
CA HIS A 20 8.49 16.16 2.43
C HIS A 20 8.52 15.27 1.16
N LEU A 21 8.62 13.95 1.31
CA LEU A 21 8.68 13.01 0.20
C LEU A 21 7.41 12.17 0.10
N GLY A 22 7.05 11.85 -1.15
CA GLY A 22 6.00 10.90 -1.50
C GLY A 22 6.52 9.81 -2.44
N ILE A 23 5.89 8.64 -2.42
CA ILE A 23 6.16 7.53 -3.34
C ILE A 23 4.92 7.23 -4.19
N HIS A 24 5.10 7.17 -5.50
CA HIS A 24 4.10 6.67 -6.45
C HIS A 24 4.70 5.50 -7.22
N ALA A 25 4.21 4.30 -6.97
CA ALA A 25 4.73 3.08 -7.59
C ALA A 25 3.67 2.44 -8.49
N HIS A 26 4.05 2.16 -9.73
CA HIS A 26 3.29 1.31 -10.63
C HIS A 26 3.65 -0.17 -10.45
N ASP A 27 2.72 -1.05 -10.81
CA ASP A 27 2.83 -2.50 -10.58
C ASP A 27 3.22 -3.31 -11.82
N ASP A 28 3.88 -2.68 -12.81
CA ASP A 28 4.32 -3.32 -14.05
C ASP A 28 5.19 -4.58 -13.84
N THR A 29 5.85 -4.70 -12.69
CA THR A 29 6.67 -5.86 -12.30
C THR A 29 6.16 -6.58 -11.05
N GLY A 30 4.95 -6.27 -10.59
CA GLY A 30 4.38 -6.86 -9.37
C GLY A 30 5.10 -6.43 -8.09
N GLN A 31 5.70 -5.24 -8.07
CA GLN A 31 6.53 -4.73 -6.96
C GLN A 31 6.02 -3.42 -6.35
N ALA A 32 4.86 -2.90 -6.75
CA ALA A 32 4.39 -1.60 -6.32
C ALA A 32 4.24 -1.51 -4.79
N VAL A 33 3.57 -2.47 -4.18
CA VAL A 33 3.40 -2.55 -2.72
C VAL A 33 4.76 -2.63 -2.01
N ALA A 34 5.65 -3.51 -2.49
CA ALA A 34 6.97 -3.70 -1.88
C ALA A 34 7.85 -2.45 -2.00
N ASN A 35 7.79 -1.75 -3.13
CA ASN A 35 8.50 -0.50 -3.35
C ASN A 35 7.96 0.63 -2.48
N SER A 36 6.63 0.74 -2.32
CA SER A 36 6.02 1.73 -1.44
C SER A 36 6.43 1.53 0.03
N LEU A 37 6.43 0.29 0.52
CA LEU A 37 6.86 -0.02 1.89
C LEU A 37 8.36 0.23 2.09
N ALA A 38 9.20 -0.11 1.09
CA ALA A 38 10.63 0.18 1.13
C ALA A 38 10.92 1.70 1.18
N ALA A 39 10.11 2.51 0.51
CA ALA A 39 10.23 3.97 0.59
C ALA A 39 9.86 4.51 1.99
N VAL A 40 8.81 3.95 2.62
CA VAL A 40 8.41 4.31 4.00
C VAL A 40 9.52 3.99 5.01
N GLU A 41 10.10 2.79 4.91
CA GLU A 41 11.25 2.36 5.70
C GLU A 41 12.43 3.33 5.57
N ALA A 42 12.70 3.81 4.35
CA ALA A 42 13.76 4.77 4.08
C ALA A 42 13.46 6.20 4.55
N GLY A 43 12.20 6.53 4.87
CA GLY A 43 11.82 7.83 5.44
C GLY A 43 10.64 8.55 4.78
N VAL A 44 10.09 8.06 3.67
CA VAL A 44 8.91 8.66 3.02
C VAL A 44 7.68 8.65 3.94
N ARG A 45 6.85 9.69 3.89
CA ARG A 45 5.62 9.80 4.70
C ARG A 45 4.32 9.92 3.90
N GLN A 46 4.39 10.01 2.58
CA GLN A 46 3.20 9.95 1.72
C GLN A 46 3.29 8.77 0.74
N ILE A 47 2.25 7.94 0.70
CA ILE A 47 2.10 6.87 -0.29
C ILE A 47 0.98 7.26 -1.25
N GLN A 48 1.26 7.21 -2.54
CA GLN A 48 0.27 7.33 -3.61
C GLN A 48 -0.05 5.94 -4.15
N GLY A 49 -1.35 5.65 -4.26
CA GLY A 49 -1.87 4.37 -4.68
C GLY A 49 -3.38 4.47 -4.91
N THR A 50 -3.99 3.34 -5.20
CA THR A 50 -5.43 3.26 -5.51
C THR A 50 -6.08 2.10 -4.78
N LEU A 51 -7.40 2.17 -4.60
CA LEU A 51 -8.18 1.03 -4.13
C LEU A 51 -8.07 -0.11 -5.13
N ASN A 52 -7.85 -1.33 -4.62
CA ASN A 52 -7.63 -2.54 -5.41
C ASN A 52 -6.48 -2.45 -6.43
N GLY A 53 -5.56 -1.47 -6.28
CA GLY A 53 -4.41 -1.31 -7.17
C GLY A 53 -4.76 -0.88 -8.60
N ILE A 54 -5.97 -0.38 -8.85
CA ILE A 54 -6.36 0.03 -10.21
C ILE A 54 -5.49 1.16 -10.75
N GLY A 55 -5.28 1.20 -12.05
CA GLY A 55 -4.51 2.24 -12.70
C GLY A 55 -4.26 1.92 -14.16
N GLU A 56 -3.40 2.71 -14.80
CA GLU A 56 -2.92 2.38 -16.14
C GLU A 56 -2.13 1.07 -16.14
N ARG A 57 -2.21 0.32 -17.25
CA ARG A 57 -1.45 -0.91 -17.50
C ARG A 57 -1.69 -1.96 -16.40
N CYS A 58 -0.65 -2.34 -15.66
CA CYS A 58 -0.69 -3.30 -14.56
C CYS A 58 -1.16 -2.69 -13.24
N GLY A 59 -1.44 -1.38 -13.21
CA GLY A 59 -1.99 -0.70 -12.04
C GLY A 59 -0.94 0.00 -11.17
N ASN A 60 -1.38 0.35 -9.97
CA ASN A 60 -0.66 1.14 -8.99
C ASN A 60 -0.51 0.36 -7.67
N ALA A 61 0.23 0.93 -6.72
CA ALA A 61 0.32 0.42 -5.37
C ALA A 61 -1.08 0.23 -4.75
N ASN A 62 -1.38 -1.01 -4.35
CA ASN A 62 -2.71 -1.36 -3.86
C ASN A 62 -2.90 -0.91 -2.40
N LEU A 63 -3.71 0.13 -2.19
CA LEU A 63 -4.00 0.67 -0.86
C LEU A 63 -4.75 -0.32 0.03
N ILE A 64 -5.55 -1.22 -0.56
CA ILE A 64 -6.24 -2.28 0.20
C ILE A 64 -5.24 -3.29 0.80
N THR A 65 -4.04 -3.41 0.21
CA THR A 65 -2.96 -4.23 0.78
C THR A 65 -2.07 -3.41 1.72
N ILE A 66 -1.72 -2.18 1.34
CA ILE A 66 -0.77 -1.33 2.10
C ILE A 66 -1.34 -0.90 3.44
N ILE A 67 -2.59 -0.43 3.48
CA ILE A 67 -3.20 0.12 4.70
C ILE A 67 -3.24 -0.92 5.83
N PRO A 68 -3.76 -2.15 5.63
CA PRO A 68 -3.69 -3.18 6.66
C PRO A 68 -2.27 -3.65 6.98
N THR A 69 -1.35 -3.59 6.01
CA THR A 69 0.07 -3.90 6.28
C THR A 69 0.65 -2.92 7.29
N LEU A 70 0.43 -1.62 7.07
CA LEU A 70 0.89 -0.57 7.98
C LEU A 70 0.17 -0.60 9.33
N GLY A 71 -1.13 -0.94 9.35
CA GLY A 71 -1.95 -0.92 10.58
C GLY A 71 -1.92 -2.20 11.42
N LEU A 72 -1.54 -3.35 10.86
CA LEU A 72 -1.65 -4.65 11.55
C LEU A 72 -0.33 -5.41 11.70
N LYS A 73 0.70 -5.12 10.90
CA LYS A 73 1.99 -5.82 11.00
C LYS A 73 2.90 -5.05 11.94
N SER A 74 3.35 -5.68 13.03
CA SER A 74 4.21 -5.06 14.05
C SER A 74 5.46 -4.39 13.47
N ALA A 75 6.04 -4.95 12.40
CA ALA A 75 7.16 -4.35 11.66
C ALA A 75 6.90 -2.90 11.20
N PHE A 76 5.62 -2.51 11.04
CA PHE A 76 5.19 -1.17 10.67
C PHE A 76 4.33 -0.51 11.76
N ALA A 77 3.32 -1.20 12.28
CA ALA A 77 2.32 -0.66 13.20
C ALA A 77 2.92 -0.12 14.51
N ASP A 78 4.03 -0.71 14.97
CA ASP A 78 4.72 -0.27 16.19
C ASP A 78 5.61 0.97 15.96
N ARG A 79 5.83 1.35 14.69
CA ARG A 79 6.80 2.37 14.26
C ARG A 79 6.16 3.54 13.51
N PHE A 80 4.96 3.36 12.97
CA PHE A 80 4.29 4.33 12.11
C PHE A 80 2.82 4.49 12.48
N GLU A 81 2.36 5.73 12.51
CA GLU A 81 0.95 6.08 12.69
C GLU A 81 0.34 6.44 11.33
N THR A 82 -0.85 5.90 11.03
CA THR A 82 -1.55 6.13 9.76
C THR A 82 -2.79 7.02 9.90
N GLY A 83 -3.23 7.29 11.13
CA GLY A 83 -4.52 7.92 11.41
C GLY A 83 -5.74 7.03 11.13
N ILE A 84 -5.53 5.76 10.76
CA ILE A 84 -6.58 4.78 10.52
C ILE A 84 -6.65 3.86 11.74
N SER A 85 -7.78 3.86 12.44
CA SER A 85 -7.98 3.04 13.62
C SER A 85 -8.24 1.57 13.28
N ALA A 86 -8.11 0.68 14.27
CA ALA A 86 -8.51 -0.71 14.11
C ALA A 86 -10.00 -0.86 13.77
N GLU A 87 -10.85 0.08 14.24
CA GLU A 87 -12.27 0.11 13.92
C GLU A 87 -12.50 0.46 12.44
N ASP A 88 -11.79 1.45 11.91
CA ASP A 88 -11.86 1.83 10.48
C ASP A 88 -11.49 0.66 9.57
N LEU A 89 -10.48 -0.14 9.96
CA LEU A 89 -10.02 -1.30 9.20
C LEU A 89 -11.07 -2.40 9.05
N THR A 90 -12.05 -2.49 9.96
CA THR A 90 -13.11 -3.50 9.87
C THR A 90 -13.97 -3.36 8.61
N GLY A 91 -14.04 -2.14 8.06
CA GLY A 91 -14.77 -1.83 6.83
C GLY A 91 -14.02 -2.14 5.53
N ILE A 92 -12.74 -2.51 5.59
CA ILE A 92 -11.88 -2.52 4.38
C ILE A 92 -12.33 -3.51 3.31
N SER A 93 -12.79 -4.70 3.70
CA SER A 93 -13.32 -5.70 2.75
C SER A 93 -14.59 -5.23 2.05
N ARG A 94 -15.46 -4.50 2.77
CA ARG A 94 -16.67 -3.91 2.19
C ARG A 94 -16.29 -2.79 1.21
N LEU A 95 -15.35 -1.93 1.58
CA LEU A 95 -14.86 -0.84 0.73
C LEU A 95 -14.28 -1.38 -0.59
N SER A 96 -13.40 -2.38 -0.50
CA SER A 96 -12.79 -3.02 -1.68
C SER A 96 -13.85 -3.59 -2.63
N ARG A 97 -14.84 -4.32 -2.11
CA ARG A 97 -15.90 -4.94 -2.93
C ARG A 97 -16.87 -3.93 -3.52
N ALA A 98 -17.29 -2.93 -2.74
CA ALA A 98 -18.15 -1.86 -3.23
C ALA A 98 -17.47 -1.07 -4.36
N PHE A 99 -16.15 -0.91 -4.28
CA PHE A 99 -15.38 -0.27 -5.35
C PHE A 99 -15.31 -1.14 -6.62
N ASP A 100 -15.07 -2.45 -6.50
CA ASP A 100 -15.13 -3.36 -7.65
C ASP A 100 -16.52 -3.41 -8.29
N GLU A 101 -17.59 -3.42 -7.48
CA GLU A 101 -18.97 -3.37 -7.94
C GLU A 101 -19.27 -2.09 -8.74
N LEU A 102 -18.81 -0.93 -8.25
CA LEU A 102 -18.95 0.34 -8.95
C LEU A 102 -18.27 0.34 -10.32
N LEU A 103 -17.17 -0.40 -10.46
CA LEU A 103 -16.42 -0.56 -11.71
C LEU A 103 -16.93 -1.73 -12.57
N ASN A 104 -17.98 -2.43 -12.14
CA ASN A 104 -18.49 -3.64 -12.77
C ASN A 104 -17.39 -4.72 -12.95
N ARG A 105 -16.54 -4.87 -11.92
CA ARG A 105 -15.46 -5.85 -11.85
C ARG A 105 -15.82 -6.94 -10.84
N ALA A 106 -15.42 -8.17 -11.14
CA ALA A 106 -15.48 -9.24 -10.16
C ALA A 106 -14.36 -9.05 -9.11
N PRO A 107 -14.66 -9.17 -7.80
CA PRO A 107 -13.62 -9.15 -6.77
C PRO A 107 -12.63 -10.30 -6.95
N GLU A 108 -11.34 -10.02 -6.74
CA GLU A 108 -10.29 -11.04 -6.79
C GLU A 108 -10.34 -11.93 -5.53
N ALA A 109 -10.57 -13.23 -5.74
CA ALA A 109 -10.77 -14.18 -4.65
C ALA A 109 -9.51 -14.36 -3.79
N GLN A 110 -8.32 -14.20 -4.38
CA GLN A 110 -7.03 -14.34 -3.70
C GLN A 110 -6.43 -13.00 -3.27
N ALA A 111 -7.18 -11.90 -3.35
CA ALA A 111 -6.68 -10.58 -2.98
C ALA A 111 -6.20 -10.57 -1.52
N PRO A 112 -5.00 -10.02 -1.23
CA PRO A 112 -4.51 -9.90 0.15
C PRO A 112 -5.53 -9.20 1.06
N TYR A 113 -5.72 -9.72 2.27
CA TYR A 113 -6.64 -9.23 3.31
C TYR A 113 -8.14 -9.33 3.01
N VAL A 114 -8.60 -9.10 1.77
CA VAL A 114 -10.03 -8.91 1.46
C VAL A 114 -10.64 -10.01 0.58
N GLY A 115 -9.80 -10.82 -0.06
CA GLY A 115 -10.22 -11.93 -0.91
C GLY A 115 -10.96 -13.00 -0.12
N SER A 116 -11.97 -13.61 -0.72
CA SER A 116 -12.74 -14.71 -0.09
C SER A 116 -11.86 -15.92 0.28
N SER A 117 -10.73 -16.08 -0.40
CA SER A 117 -9.74 -17.13 -0.16
C SER A 117 -8.51 -16.66 0.61
N ALA A 118 -8.44 -15.40 1.05
CA ALA A 118 -7.25 -14.82 1.70
C ALA A 118 -6.88 -15.50 3.04
N PHE A 119 -7.87 -16.13 3.68
CA PHE A 119 -7.72 -16.86 4.95
C PHE A 119 -8.34 -18.26 4.90
N ALA A 120 -8.65 -18.76 3.71
CA ALA A 120 -9.13 -20.13 3.52
C ALA A 120 -7.94 -21.09 3.42
N THR A 121 -8.10 -22.31 3.92
CA THR A 121 -7.14 -23.42 3.83
C THR A 121 -7.65 -24.52 2.92
#